data_AF-A0AAD8AK55-F1
#
_entry.id   AF-A0AAD8AK55-F1
#
_cell.length_a   1.000
_cell.length_b   1.000
_cell.length_c   1.000
_cell.angle_alpha   90.00
_cell.angle_beta   90.00
_cell.angle_gamma   90.00
#
_symmetry.space_group_name_H-M   'P 1'
#
loop_
_entity.id
_entity.type
_entity.pdbx_description
1 polymer ?
#
loop_
_entity_poly.entity_id
_entity_poly.type
_entity_poly.pdbx_seq_one_letter_code
_entity_poly.pdbx_strand_id
1 'polypeptide(L)'
;MFFITSKLWNTHHRPDLVVSACKKTLSNLGIEYLDLYLVHWPFAVKEGEELKPRDETGRSIPSDVDYIDTWKAMEECVKLGLTKSIGLSNFNSQQIQRILDNGVIKPAVHQIECHLYLNQTKLIAYNKAHGIVLTAHCPLGSPGSNAKPDTPPLLLDERLVSLSK
;
A
#
# COMPACT_ATOMS: atom_id res chain seq x y z
N MET A 1 7.50 -14.98 -17.79
CA MET A 1 7.81 -14.68 -16.38
C MET A 1 6.92 -13.54 -15.95
N PHE A 2 6.10 -13.73 -14.90
CA PHE A 2 5.18 -12.72 -14.39
C PHE A 2 5.74 -12.10 -13.11
N PHE A 3 5.33 -10.87 -12.81
CA PHE A 3 5.59 -10.22 -11.52
C PHE A 3 4.26 -9.96 -10.84
N ILE A 4 3.97 -10.67 -9.74
CA ILE A 4 2.67 -10.62 -9.07
C ILE A 4 2.79 -9.86 -7.75
N THR A 5 1.98 -8.81 -7.61
CA THR A 5 1.87 -8.02 -6.37
C THR A 5 0.51 -8.21 -5.73
N SER A 6 0.48 -8.44 -4.41
CA SER A 6 -0.75 -8.37 -3.61
C SER A 6 -0.56 -7.49 -2.37
N LYS A 7 -1.61 -7.29 -1.59
CA LYS A 7 -1.62 -6.37 -0.44
C LYS A 7 -2.32 -6.97 0.78
N LEU A 8 -1.76 -6.76 1.96
CA LEU A 8 -2.37 -7.02 3.25
C LEU A 8 -3.43 -5.96 3.54
N TRP A 9 -4.67 -6.40 3.77
CA TRP A 9 -5.78 -5.51 4.04
C TRP A 9 -5.86 -5.09 5.51
N ASN A 10 -6.55 -3.98 5.77
CA ASN A 10 -6.52 -3.27 7.06
C ASN A 10 -7.11 -4.07 8.22
N THR A 11 -7.97 -5.06 7.94
CA THR A 11 -8.55 -5.98 8.95
C THR A 11 -7.60 -7.11 9.37
N HIS A 12 -6.41 -7.20 8.76
CA HIS A 12 -5.43 -8.28 8.98
C HIS A 12 -4.08 -7.75 9.49
N HIS A 13 -4.07 -6.56 10.11
CA HIS A 13 -2.84 -5.97 10.65
C HIS A 13 -2.31 -6.70 11.89
N ARG A 14 -3.17 -7.41 12.63
CA ARG A 14 -2.75 -8.16 13.81
C ARG A 14 -1.70 -9.21 13.43
N PRO A 15 -0.54 -9.32 14.13
CA PRO A 15 0.58 -10.14 13.67
C PRO A 15 0.25 -11.62 13.37
N ASP A 16 -0.64 -12.24 14.14
CA ASP A 16 -1.09 -13.62 13.96
C ASP A 16 -1.95 -13.83 12.70
N LEU A 17 -2.46 -12.75 12.08
CA LEU A 17 -3.29 -12.79 10.88
C LEU A 17 -2.50 -12.54 9.57
N VAL A 18 -1.30 -11.97 9.64
CA VAL A 18 -0.57 -11.53 8.44
C VAL A 18 -0.17 -12.72 7.55
N VAL A 19 0.44 -13.75 8.14
CA VAL A 19 0.90 -14.93 7.40
C VAL A 19 -0.27 -15.71 6.81
N SER A 20 -1.38 -15.84 7.55
CA SER A 20 -2.58 -16.53 7.07
C SER A 20 -3.26 -15.76 5.93
N ALA A 21 -3.29 -14.42 5.98
CA ALA A 21 -3.77 -13.57 4.90
C ALA A 21 -2.93 -13.71 3.62
N CYS A 22 -1.60 -13.78 3.76
CA CYS A 22 -0.70 -14.04 2.63
C CYS A 22 -0.95 -15.42 2.02
N LYS A 23 -1.02 -16.48 2.84
CA LYS A 23 -1.32 -17.85 2.38
C LYS A 23 -2.69 -17.92 1.69
N LYS A 24 -3.70 -17.21 2.21
CA LYS A 24 -5.03 -17.15 1.60
C LYS A 24 -4.98 -16.49 0.21
N THR A 25 -4.21 -15.41 0.06
CA THR A 25 -3.95 -14.77 -1.23
C THR A 25 -3.33 -15.75 -2.22
N LEU A 26 -2.27 -16.46 -1.82
CA LEU A 26 -1.58 -17.44 -2.64
C LEU A 26 -2.52 -18.56 -3.11
N SER A 27 -3.30 -19.11 -2.17
CA SER A 27 -4.31 -20.13 -2.46
C SER A 27 -5.38 -19.64 -3.45
N ASN A 28 -5.90 -18.42 -3.26
CA ASN A 28 -6.91 -17.84 -4.16
C ASN A 28 -6.37 -17.60 -5.58
N LEU A 29 -5.07 -17.27 -5.71
CA LEU A 29 -4.42 -17.03 -7.00
C LEU A 29 -3.88 -18.33 -7.64
N GLY A 30 -3.83 -19.44 -6.90
CA GLY A 30 -3.26 -20.70 -7.38
C GLY A 30 -1.76 -20.63 -7.63
N ILE A 31 -1.02 -19.86 -6.83
CA ILE A 31 0.43 -19.66 -6.95
C ILE A 31 1.16 -19.96 -5.63
N GLU A 32 2.44 -20.28 -5.70
CA GLU A 32 3.25 -20.66 -4.53
C GLU A 32 3.87 -19.48 -3.79
N TYR A 33 4.11 -18.36 -4.49
CA TYR A 33 4.73 -17.16 -3.91
C TYR A 33 4.24 -15.89 -4.61
N LEU A 34 4.37 -14.74 -3.93
CA LEU A 34 4.25 -13.40 -4.52
C LEU A 34 5.63 -12.80 -4.82
N ASP A 35 5.77 -12.06 -5.92
CA ASP A 35 6.99 -11.29 -6.13
C ASP A 35 7.05 -10.10 -5.17
N LEU A 36 5.90 -9.53 -4.80
CA LEU A 36 5.79 -8.41 -3.86
C LEU A 36 4.51 -8.47 -3.02
N TYR A 37 4.63 -8.29 -1.71
CA TYR A 37 3.50 -8.15 -0.79
C TYR A 37 3.55 -6.83 -0.02
N LEU A 38 2.50 -6.02 -0.12
CA LEU A 38 2.46 -4.67 0.44
C LEU A 38 1.55 -4.58 1.67
N VAL A 39 1.93 -3.80 2.69
CA VAL A 39 0.94 -3.30 3.66
C VAL A 39 0.08 -2.24 2.96
N HIS A 40 -1.23 -2.45 2.82
CA HIS A 40 -2.07 -1.59 1.98
C HIS A 40 -2.24 -0.17 2.54
N TRP A 41 -2.36 -0.03 3.86
CA TRP A 41 -2.50 1.27 4.53
C TRP A 41 -1.77 1.26 5.88
N PRO A 42 -1.30 2.42 6.40
CA PRO A 42 -0.58 2.51 7.67
C PRO A 42 -1.52 2.54 8.89
N PHE A 43 -2.71 1.94 8.81
CA PHE A 43 -3.67 1.89 9.91
C PHE A 43 -4.46 0.58 9.90
N ALA A 44 -4.76 0.09 11.09
CA ALA A 44 -5.56 -1.10 11.31
C ALA A 44 -7.03 -0.74 11.55
N VAL A 45 -7.92 -1.64 11.15
CA VAL A 45 -9.35 -1.61 11.51
C VAL A 45 -9.71 -2.92 12.19
N LYS A 46 -10.86 -2.95 12.88
CA LYS A 46 -11.35 -4.13 13.61
C LYS A 46 -11.21 -5.40 12.78
N GLU A 47 -10.68 -6.45 13.38
CA GLU A 47 -10.49 -7.73 12.71
C GLU A 47 -11.84 -8.42 12.47
N GLY A 48 -11.95 -9.14 11.35
CA GLY A 48 -13.16 -9.85 10.99
C GLY A 48 -13.30 -10.09 9.48
N GLU A 49 -14.41 -10.71 9.10
CA GLU A 49 -14.74 -11.02 7.70
C GLU A 49 -15.17 -9.78 6.90
N GLU A 50 -15.75 -8.79 7.57
CA GLU A 50 -16.16 -7.55 6.92
C GLU A 50 -14.93 -6.72 6.53
N LEU A 51 -14.77 -6.42 5.24
CA LEU A 51 -13.63 -5.65 4.75
C LEU A 51 -13.58 -4.21 5.27
N LYS A 52 -14.73 -3.62 5.61
CA LYS A 52 -14.84 -2.23 6.06
C LYS A 52 -15.74 -2.18 7.30
N PRO A 53 -15.27 -2.69 8.45
CA PRO A 53 -16.09 -2.77 9.66
C PRO A 53 -16.54 -1.37 10.08
N ARG A 54 -17.84 -1.20 10.29
CA ARG A 54 -18.44 0.07 10.69
C ARG A 54 -19.23 -0.04 12.00
N ASP A 55 -19.19 1.01 12.80
CA ASP A 55 -20.06 1.16 13.95
C ASP A 55 -21.50 1.55 13.53
N GLU A 56 -22.39 1.66 14.51
CA GLU A 56 -23.80 2.03 14.30
C GLU A 56 -23.97 3.41 13.64
N THR A 57 -22.95 4.27 13.68
CA THR A 57 -22.94 5.60 13.04
C THR A 57 -22.37 5.57 11.62
N GLY A 58 -21.95 4.40 11.14
CA GLY A 58 -21.32 4.22 9.85
C GLY A 58 -19.83 4.59 9.81
N ARG A 59 -19.18 4.84 10.95
CA ARG A 59 -17.73 5.14 11.00
C ARG A 59 -16.91 3.86 11.05
N SER A 60 -15.70 3.91 10.49
CA SER A 60 -14.77 2.77 10.54
C SER A 60 -14.39 2.48 12.00
N ILE A 61 -14.42 1.20 12.38
CA ILE A 61 -13.99 0.78 13.72
C ILE A 61 -12.47 0.60 13.71
N PRO A 62 -11.68 1.38 14.46
CA PRO A 62 -10.23 1.26 14.50
C PRO A 62 -9.78 0.00 15.27
N SER A 63 -8.57 -0.45 14.99
CA SER A 63 -7.82 -1.41 15.82
C SER A 63 -6.54 -0.72 16.29
N ASP A 64 -6.13 -0.98 17.54
CA ASP A 64 -4.95 -0.35 18.16
C ASP A 64 -3.61 -0.97 17.72
N VAL A 65 -3.64 -1.88 16.74
CA VAL A 65 -2.44 -2.54 16.22
C VAL A 65 -1.52 -1.51 15.54
N ASP A 66 -0.29 -1.40 16.04
CA ASP A 66 0.75 -0.61 15.40
C ASP A 66 1.24 -1.30 14.13
N TYR A 67 1.38 -0.54 13.03
CA TYR A 67 1.90 -1.06 11.78
C TYR A 67 3.35 -1.56 11.88
N ILE A 68 4.08 -1.21 12.94
CA ILE A 68 5.41 -1.77 13.24
C ILE A 68 5.31 -3.27 13.57
N ASP A 69 4.30 -3.69 14.34
CA ASP A 69 4.09 -5.11 14.65
C ASP A 69 3.57 -5.87 13.43
N THR A 70 2.72 -5.22 12.63
CA THR A 70 2.34 -5.73 11.30
C THR A 70 3.57 -5.94 10.41
N TRP A 71 4.51 -4.98 10.38
CA TRP A 71 5.71 -5.08 9.55
C TRP A 71 6.60 -6.25 9.96
N LYS A 72 6.83 -6.48 11.25
CA LYS A 72 7.58 -7.66 11.72
C LYS A 72 6.94 -8.98 11.26
N ALA A 73 5.61 -9.04 11.23
CA ALA A 73 4.90 -10.20 10.69
C ALA A 73 4.99 -10.29 9.15
N MET A 74 5.10 -9.18 8.43
CA MET A 74 5.41 -9.17 6.99
C MET A 74 6.80 -9.74 6.70
N GLU A 75 7.78 -9.49 7.58
CA GLU A 75 9.13 -10.06 7.47
C GLU A 75 9.10 -11.59 7.60
N GLU A 76 8.20 -12.13 8.42
CA GLU A 76 7.99 -13.57 8.54
C GLU A 76 7.48 -14.18 7.23
N CYS A 77 6.61 -13.48 6.48
CA CYS A 77 6.19 -13.94 5.14
C CYS A 77 7.37 -14.11 4.18
N VAL A 78 8.43 -13.28 4.29
CA VAL A 78 9.66 -13.42 3.50
C VAL A 78 10.44 -14.64 3.96
N LYS A 79 10.65 -14.80 5.27
CA LYS A 79 11.39 -15.95 5.84
C LYS A 79 10.75 -17.30 5.47
N LEU A 80 9.42 -17.34 5.42
CA LEU A 80 8.65 -18.52 5.03
C LEU A 80 8.58 -18.74 3.51
N GLY A 81 9.18 -17.87 2.70
CA GLY A 81 9.19 -17.99 1.23
C GLY A 81 7.85 -17.67 0.56
N LEU A 82 6.89 -17.08 1.28
CA LEU A 82 5.56 -16.73 0.75
C LEU A 82 5.59 -15.52 -0.19
N THR A 83 6.59 -14.65 0.00
CA THR A 83 6.84 -13.50 -0.85
C THR A 83 8.33 -13.27 -1.00
N LYS A 84 8.78 -12.87 -2.20
CA LYS A 84 10.19 -12.52 -2.47
C LYS A 84 10.57 -11.16 -1.91
N SER A 85 9.63 -10.23 -1.84
CA SER A 85 9.84 -8.87 -1.35
C SER A 85 8.60 -8.34 -0.64
N ILE A 86 8.82 -7.39 0.26
CA ILE A 86 7.76 -6.69 0.98
C ILE A 86 7.89 -5.18 0.82
N GLY A 87 6.77 -4.48 0.92
CA GLY A 87 6.73 -3.04 0.74
C GLY A 87 5.54 -2.38 1.41
N LEU A 88 5.39 -1.08 1.14
CA LEU A 88 4.42 -0.20 1.77
C LEU A 88 3.46 0.36 0.71
N SER A 89 2.25 0.74 1.14
CA SER A 89 1.31 1.50 0.33
C SER A 89 0.65 2.59 1.16
N ASN A 90 0.58 3.80 0.63
CA ASN A 90 -0.05 4.97 1.28
C ASN A 90 0.60 5.40 2.61
N PHE A 91 1.91 5.19 2.79
CA PHE A 91 2.65 5.65 3.96
C PHE A 91 3.21 7.06 3.73
N ASN A 92 3.33 7.87 4.79
CA ASN A 92 4.09 9.13 4.74
C ASN A 92 5.56 8.91 5.17
N SER A 93 6.42 9.92 5.00
CA SER A 93 7.85 9.79 5.31
C SER A 93 8.14 9.45 6.77
N GLN A 94 7.37 9.99 7.73
CA GLN A 94 7.56 9.69 9.16
C GLN A 94 7.23 8.24 9.48
N GLN A 95 6.17 7.70 8.89
CA GLN A 95 5.78 6.30 9.06
C GLN A 95 6.80 5.36 8.43
N ILE A 96 7.33 5.71 7.25
CA ILE A 96 8.43 4.95 6.61
C ILE A 96 9.68 4.98 7.50
N GLN A 97 10.05 6.13 8.07
CA GLN A 97 11.20 6.21 8.98
C GLN A 97 11.03 5.27 10.17
N ARG A 98 9.84 5.22 10.79
CA ARG A 98 9.56 4.27 11.88
C ARG A 98 9.77 2.82 11.44
N ILE A 99 9.35 2.43 10.24
CA ILE A 99 9.62 1.10 9.68
C ILE A 99 11.13 0.86 9.53
N LEU A 100 11.87 1.83 8.99
CA LEU A 100 13.32 1.72 8.79
C LEU A 100 14.08 1.59 10.12
N ASP A 101 13.62 2.25 11.17
CA ASP A 101 14.26 2.23 12.49
C ASP A 101 13.99 0.94 13.28
N ASN A 102 12.88 0.23 12.97
CA ASN A 102 12.41 -0.91 13.77
C ASN A 102 12.35 -2.23 13.00
N GLY A 103 12.46 -2.21 11.67
CA GLY A 103 12.44 -3.38 10.80
C GLY A 103 13.83 -3.93 10.50
N VAL A 104 13.91 -5.23 10.25
CA VAL A 104 15.10 -5.92 9.76
C VAL A 104 15.17 -5.88 8.23
N ILE A 105 14.04 -6.04 7.55
CA ILE A 105 13.94 -5.98 6.10
C ILE A 105 13.51 -4.58 5.69
N LYS A 106 14.32 -3.90 4.87
CA LYS A 106 13.96 -2.61 4.28
C LYS A 106 12.83 -2.78 3.26
N PRO A 107 11.79 -1.92 3.24
CA PRO A 107 10.78 -1.94 2.20
C PRO A 107 11.39 -1.83 0.80
N ALA A 108 11.06 -2.74 -0.10
CA ALA A 108 11.56 -2.71 -1.48
C ALA A 108 10.81 -1.67 -2.32
N VAL A 109 9.50 -1.57 -2.12
CA VAL A 109 8.58 -0.73 -2.89
C VAL A 109 7.70 0.09 -1.96
N HIS A 110 7.39 1.32 -2.37
CA HIS A 110 6.35 2.15 -1.79
C HIS A 110 5.35 2.59 -2.87
N GLN A 111 4.11 2.10 -2.79
CA GLN A 111 3.05 2.41 -3.72
C GLN A 111 2.18 3.59 -3.22
N ILE A 112 2.08 4.68 -3.97
CA ILE A 112 1.33 5.89 -3.56
C ILE A 112 0.57 6.51 -4.73
N GLU A 113 -0.42 7.35 -4.41
CA GLU A 113 -1.08 8.19 -5.40
C GLU A 113 -0.07 9.19 -5.94
N CYS A 114 0.17 9.14 -7.25
CA CYS A 114 1.11 10.04 -7.89
C CYS A 114 0.71 10.29 -9.34
N HIS A 115 0.42 11.55 -9.67
CA HIS A 115 0.02 12.00 -11.00
C HIS A 115 0.34 13.50 -11.16
N LEU A 116 0.01 14.10 -12.31
CA LEU A 116 0.43 15.48 -12.63
C LEU A 116 -0.10 16.54 -11.63
N TYR A 117 -1.29 16.35 -11.08
CA TYR A 117 -1.82 17.20 -9.99
C TYR A 117 -1.28 16.88 -8.59
N LEU A 118 -0.75 15.67 -8.36
CA LEU A 118 -0.19 15.23 -7.08
C LEU A 118 1.15 14.53 -7.33
N ASN A 119 2.18 15.33 -7.60
CA ASN A 119 3.45 14.80 -8.10
C ASN A 119 4.34 14.12 -7.04
N GLN A 120 4.02 14.25 -5.75
CA GLN A 120 4.75 13.63 -4.65
C GLN A 120 6.27 13.93 -4.60
N THR A 121 6.74 15.05 -5.16
CA THR A 121 8.19 15.34 -5.34
C THR A 121 9.04 15.09 -4.08
N LYS A 122 8.58 15.56 -2.91
CA LYS A 122 9.29 15.37 -1.64
C LYS A 122 9.38 13.90 -1.23
N LEU A 123 8.28 13.17 -1.38
CA LEU A 123 8.20 11.76 -1.01
C LEU A 123 8.97 10.88 -2.01
N ILE A 124 8.98 11.23 -3.30
CA ILE A 124 9.83 10.57 -4.31
C ILE A 124 11.31 10.73 -3.94
N ALA A 125 11.76 11.95 -3.63
CA ALA A 125 13.14 12.19 -3.22
C ALA A 125 13.51 11.42 -1.95
N TYR A 126 12.60 11.36 -0.97
CA TYR A 126 12.77 10.58 0.25
C TYR A 126 12.94 9.08 -0.05
N ASN A 127 12.02 8.46 -0.79
CA ASN A 127 12.13 7.05 -1.15
C ASN A 127 13.44 6.74 -1.90
N LYS A 128 13.84 7.62 -2.84
CA LYS A 128 15.11 7.50 -3.57
C LYS A 128 16.32 7.53 -2.64
N ALA A 129 16.36 8.44 -1.67
CA ALA A 129 17.46 8.55 -0.71
C ALA A 129 17.62 7.29 0.15
N HIS A 130 16.53 6.58 0.43
CA HIS A 130 16.55 5.31 1.18
C HIS A 130 16.65 4.06 0.28
N GLY A 131 16.74 4.23 -1.05
CA GLY A 131 16.77 3.13 -2.01
C GLY A 131 15.49 2.30 -2.02
N ILE A 132 14.34 2.96 -1.88
CA ILE A 132 12.99 2.39 -1.98
C ILE A 132 12.43 2.77 -3.35
N VAL A 133 11.96 1.79 -4.12
CA VAL A 133 11.33 2.03 -5.43
C VAL A 133 9.93 2.58 -5.22
N LEU A 134 9.56 3.61 -5.98
CA LEU A 134 8.21 4.16 -5.93
C LEU A 134 7.36 3.59 -7.06
N THR A 135 6.12 3.20 -6.72
CA THR A 135 5.10 2.79 -7.70
C THR A 135 3.93 3.76 -7.63
N ALA A 136 3.61 4.41 -8.74
CA ALA A 136 2.44 5.29 -8.81
C ALA A 136 1.15 4.49 -8.97
N HIS A 137 0.19 4.68 -8.06
CA HIS A 137 -1.22 4.37 -8.32
C HIS A 137 -1.96 5.65 -8.75
N CYS A 138 -3.07 5.46 -9.45
CA CYS A 138 -3.83 6.55 -10.07
C CYS A 138 -3.00 7.48 -11.00
N PRO A 139 -2.04 6.97 -11.83
CA PRO A 139 -1.13 7.84 -12.59
C PRO A 139 -1.84 8.74 -13.62
N LEU A 140 -3.05 8.36 -14.04
CA LEU A 140 -3.90 9.10 -14.98
C LEU A 140 -5.04 9.87 -14.28
N GLY A 141 -4.92 10.09 -12.96
CA GLY A 141 -5.87 10.90 -12.18
C GLY A 141 -7.20 10.21 -11.89
N SER A 142 -7.24 8.88 -11.88
CA SER A 142 -8.44 8.06 -11.57
C SER A 142 -9.73 8.54 -12.25
N PRO A 143 -9.84 8.37 -13.57
CA PRO A 143 -11.08 8.67 -14.29
C PRO A 143 -12.28 7.96 -13.63
N GLY A 144 -13.34 8.71 -13.30
CA GLY A 144 -14.52 8.18 -12.60
C GLY A 144 -14.42 8.16 -11.07
N SER A 145 -13.38 8.75 -10.47
CA SER A 145 -13.31 8.99 -9.03
C SER A 145 -14.29 10.07 -8.55
N ASN A 146 -14.63 10.05 -7.27
CA ASN A 146 -15.43 11.09 -6.59
C ASN A 146 -14.63 12.39 -6.38
N ALA A 147 -13.72 12.74 -7.29
CA ALA A 147 -13.14 14.06 -7.33
C ALA A 147 -14.27 15.11 -7.38
N LYS A 148 -14.00 16.32 -6.88
CA LYS A 148 -15.01 17.36 -6.92
C LYS A 148 -15.51 17.57 -8.35
N PRO A 149 -16.80 17.85 -8.58
CA PRO A 149 -17.36 18.00 -9.93
C PRO A 149 -16.66 19.08 -10.78
N ASP A 150 -16.00 20.05 -10.14
CA ASP A 150 -15.27 21.15 -10.76
C ASP A 150 -13.80 20.82 -11.06
N THR A 151 -13.27 19.67 -10.63
CA THR A 151 -11.93 19.22 -10.99
C THR A 151 -11.92 18.74 -12.45
N PRO A 152 -11.22 19.42 -13.38
CA PRO A 152 -11.11 18.91 -14.73
C PRO A 152 -10.43 17.54 -14.70
N PRO A 153 -10.95 16.53 -15.44
CA PRO A 153 -10.26 15.25 -15.56
C PRO A 153 -8.84 15.48 -16.05
N LEU A 154 -7.85 14.85 -15.41
CA LEU A 154 -6.43 15.07 -15.71
C LEU A 154 -6.09 14.93 -17.20
N LEU A 155 -6.75 13.99 -17.89
CA LEU A 155 -6.56 13.75 -19.33
C LEU A 155 -7.22 14.79 -20.25
N LEU A 156 -8.10 15.63 -19.71
CA LEU A 156 -8.83 16.68 -20.43
C LEU A 156 -8.37 18.10 -20.04
N ASP A 157 -7.41 18.22 -19.13
CA ASP A 157 -6.83 19.51 -18.77
C ASP A 157 -6.09 20.12 -19.97
N GLU A 158 -6.57 21.26 -20.45
CA GLU A 158 -6.02 21.93 -21.65
C GLU A 158 -4.53 22.23 -21.53
N ARG A 159 -4.06 22.62 -20.34
CA ARG A 159 -2.65 22.89 -20.09
C ARG A 159 -1.85 21.60 -20.20
N LEU A 160 -2.30 20.51 -19.58
CA LEU A 160 -1.60 19.21 -19.67
C LEU A 160 -1.60 18.66 -21.09
N VAL A 161 -2.70 18.79 -21.83
CA VAL A 161 -2.79 18.40 -23.25
C VAL A 161 -1.86 19.24 -24.12
N SER A 162 -1.69 20.53 -23.83
CA SER A 162 -0.72 21.36 -24.58
C SER A 162 0.74 20.93 -24.36
N LEU A 163 1.04 20.31 -23.21
CA LEU A 163 2.39 19.86 -22.82
C LEU A 163 2.72 18.44 -23.29
N SER A 164 1.76 17.67 -23.82
CA SER A 164 1.96 16.27 -24.24
C SER A 164 2.42 16.08 -25.69
N LYS A 165 2.64 17.18 -26.42
CA LYS A 165 3.18 17.21 -27.78
C LYS A 165 4.71 17.32 -27.78
#